data_AF-A0A432G9V9-F1
#
_entry.id   AF-A0A432G9V9-F1
#
_cell.length_a   1.000
_cell.length_b   1.000
_cell.length_c   1.000
_cell.angle_alpha   90.00
_cell.angle_beta   90.00
_cell.angle_gamma   90.00
#
_symmetry.space_group_name_H-M   'P 1'
#
loop_
_entity.id
_entity.type
_entity.pdbx_description
1 polymer ?
#
loop_
_entity_poly.entity_id
_entity_poly.type
_entity_poly.pdbx_seq_one_letter_code
_entity_poly.pdbx_strand_id
1 'polypeptide(L)'
;MKEQLEIGAILMGLAGGLAIFLYGMELMTNALKASSGQRLKKLLARMTTNRFKGVLAGAITTAIIQSSSVTTVLVVGFVSAGLMKLEQTIPIIMGASIGTTVTAQIIAFKITHYALAIIFTGFVMQFISRNEVVQRTGTMIFGFGMIFFGMSLMGDATAPLRDYPPFIELLREQASLRSRERFWDIRVPKIDSIFDNSLVPRPSWSPGVPPQHRKLVAATH
;
A
#
# COMPACT_ATOMS: atom_id res chain seq x y z
N MET A 1 29.69 27.54 -19.96
CA MET A 1 28.95 26.86 -21.05
C MET A 1 28.57 25.42 -20.65
N LYS A 2 27.83 25.24 -19.55
CA LYS A 2 27.31 23.94 -19.07
C LYS A 2 25.96 24.10 -18.34
N GLU A 3 25.13 25.02 -18.80
CA GLU A 3 23.78 25.26 -18.25
C GLU A 3 22.78 25.48 -19.39
N GLN A 4 22.84 24.62 -20.41
CA GLN A 4 21.62 24.32 -21.13
C GLN A 4 21.06 23.07 -20.48
N LEU A 5 20.15 23.31 -19.55
CA LEU A 5 19.22 22.30 -19.08
C LEU A 5 18.60 21.70 -20.35
N GLU A 6 18.99 20.48 -20.73
CA GLU A 6 18.37 19.78 -21.85
C GLU A 6 16.98 19.34 -21.42
N ILE A 7 16.05 20.30 -21.32
CA ILE A 7 14.64 20.09 -21.00
C ILE A 7 14.06 19.02 -21.94
N GLY A 8 14.53 18.98 -23.20
CA GLY A 8 14.21 17.92 -24.15
C GLY A 8 14.60 16.53 -23.65
N ALA A 9 15.81 16.34 -23.12
CA ALA A 9 16.26 15.05 -22.58
C ALA A 9 15.48 14.66 -21.31
N ILE A 10 15.15 15.63 -20.44
CA ILE A 10 14.32 15.40 -19.25
C ILE A 10 12.91 14.96 -19.65
N LEU A 11 12.27 15.69 -20.58
CA LEU A 11 10.93 15.37 -21.06
C LEU A 11 10.89 14.03 -21.78
N MET A 12 11.89 13.71 -22.61
CA MET A 12 12.01 12.41 -23.26
C MET A 12 12.23 11.28 -22.25
N GLY A 13 13.08 11.49 -21.24
CA GLY A 13 13.32 10.50 -20.18
C GLY A 13 12.08 10.24 -19.32
N LEU A 14 11.35 11.30 -18.96
CA LEU A 14 10.08 11.19 -18.23
C LEU A 14 8.98 10.53 -19.07
N ALA A 15 8.80 10.96 -20.32
CA ALA A 15 7.78 10.42 -21.22
C ALA A 15 8.07 8.95 -21.58
N GLY A 16 9.32 8.63 -21.89
CA GLY A 16 9.76 7.26 -22.17
C GLY A 16 9.65 6.34 -20.95
N GLY A 17 10.10 6.82 -19.78
CA GLY A 17 9.92 6.11 -18.51
C GLY A 17 8.45 5.86 -18.19
N LEU A 18 7.58 6.85 -18.45
CA LEU A 18 6.13 6.74 -18.26
C LEU A 18 5.49 5.73 -19.20
N ALA A 19 5.84 5.77 -20.49
CA ALA A 19 5.34 4.80 -21.46
C ALA A 19 5.68 3.36 -21.05
N ILE A 20 6.93 3.10 -20.67
CA ILE A 20 7.40 1.78 -20.22
C ILE A 20 6.67 1.35 -18.94
N PHE A 21 6.57 2.26 -17.96
CA PHE A 21 5.88 2.01 -16.70
C PHE A 21 4.41 1.64 -16.91
N LEU A 22 3.68 2.44 -17.70
CA LEU A 22 2.27 2.21 -18.01
C LEU A 22 2.07 0.89 -18.77
N TYR A 23 2.93 0.59 -19.74
CA TYR A 23 2.87 -0.66 -20.48
C TYR A 23 3.17 -1.88 -19.60
N GLY A 24 4.16 -1.78 -18.70
CA GLY A 24 4.46 -2.81 -17.70
C GLY A 24 3.27 -3.09 -16.77
N MET A 25 2.60 -2.03 -16.31
CA MET A 25 1.36 -2.15 -15.52
C MET A 25 0.22 -2.79 -16.30
N GLU A 26 0.05 -2.45 -17.58
CA GLU A 26 -0.98 -3.04 -18.43
C GLU A 26 -0.76 -4.55 -18.61
N LEU A 27 0.47 -4.98 -18.93
CA LEU A 27 0.81 -6.40 -19.06
C LEU A 27 0.55 -7.18 -17.77
N MET A 28 0.98 -6.63 -16.63
CA MET A 28 0.77 -7.25 -15.32
C MET A 28 -0.73 -7.35 -15.02
N THR A 29 -1.49 -6.27 -15.25
CA THR A 29 -2.94 -6.23 -15.05
C THR A 29 -3.67 -7.25 -15.92
N ASN A 30 -3.29 -7.37 -17.20
CA ASN A 30 -3.91 -8.30 -18.13
C ASN A 30 -3.57 -9.76 -17.78
N ALA A 31 -2.32 -10.05 -17.40
CA ALA A 31 -1.91 -11.39 -16.94
C ALA A 31 -2.63 -11.80 -15.64
N LEU A 32 -2.83 -10.85 -14.72
CA LEU A 32 -3.59 -11.05 -13.49
C LEU A 32 -5.08 -11.27 -13.77
N LYS A 33 -5.70 -10.47 -14.64
CA LYS A 33 -7.09 -10.67 -15.10
C LYS A 33 -7.27 -12.05 -15.71
N ALA A 34 -6.36 -12.48 -16.58
CA ALA A 34 -6.37 -13.80 -17.20
C ALA A 34 -6.18 -14.96 -16.20
N SER A 35 -5.53 -14.71 -15.05
CA SER A 35 -5.36 -15.68 -13.96
C SER A 35 -6.53 -15.67 -12.95
N SER A 36 -7.39 -14.65 -12.95
CA SER A 36 -8.37 -14.40 -11.88
C SER A 36 -9.69 -15.18 -11.99
N GLY A 37 -10.11 -15.64 -13.18
CA GLY A 37 -11.44 -16.25 -13.37
C GLY A 37 -11.77 -17.47 -12.48
N GLN A 38 -10.83 -18.41 -12.29
CA GLN A 38 -11.03 -19.61 -11.44
C GLN A 38 -10.29 -19.55 -10.10
N ARG A 39 -9.21 -18.75 -9.99
CA ARG A 39 -8.42 -18.62 -8.76
C ARG A 39 -9.01 -17.63 -7.77
N LEU A 40 -9.70 -16.58 -8.21
CA LEU A 40 -10.34 -15.61 -7.31
C LEU A 40 -11.43 -16.29 -6.46
N LYS A 41 -12.24 -17.17 -7.06
CA LYS A 41 -13.22 -18.00 -6.36
C LYS A 41 -12.56 -18.95 -5.32
N LYS A 42 -11.38 -19.49 -5.64
CA LYS A 42 -10.61 -20.41 -4.78
C LYS A 42 -9.84 -19.68 -3.67
N LEU A 43 -9.40 -18.44 -3.92
CA LEU A 43 -8.85 -17.51 -2.93
C LEU A 43 -9.93 -17.08 -1.94
N LEU A 44 -11.10 -16.67 -2.43
CA LEU A 44 -12.28 -16.36 -1.61
C LEU A 44 -12.72 -17.56 -0.74
N ALA A 45 -12.67 -18.79 -1.28
CA ALA A 45 -12.97 -20.02 -0.53
C ALA A 45 -11.89 -20.41 0.49
N ARG A 46 -10.62 -20.00 0.29
CA ARG A 46 -9.51 -20.25 1.23
C ARG A 46 -9.36 -19.14 2.29
N MET A 47 -9.91 -17.96 2.03
CA MET A 47 -9.96 -16.83 2.96
C MET A 47 -10.84 -17.12 4.18
N THR A 48 -11.81 -18.02 4.07
CA THR A 48 -12.77 -18.34 5.13
C THR A 48 -12.34 -19.46 6.08
N THR A 49 -11.22 -20.16 5.83
CA THR A 49 -10.84 -21.36 6.60
C THR A 49 -9.82 -21.12 7.73
N ASN A 50 -9.00 -20.06 7.70
CA ASN A 50 -8.01 -19.78 8.75
C ASN A 50 -7.57 -18.30 8.77
N ARG A 51 -7.51 -17.65 9.94
CA ARG A 51 -7.17 -16.21 10.12
C ARG A 51 -5.84 -15.81 9.46
N PHE A 52 -4.80 -16.63 9.58
CA PHE A 52 -3.49 -16.38 8.95
C PHE A 52 -3.55 -16.42 7.41
N LYS A 53 -4.36 -17.32 6.84
CA LYS A 53 -4.54 -17.42 5.39
C LYS A 53 -5.37 -16.25 4.84
N GLY A 54 -6.29 -15.71 5.65
CA GLY A 54 -7.04 -14.49 5.33
C GLY A 54 -6.15 -13.24 5.23
N VAL A 55 -5.19 -13.08 6.15
CA VAL A 55 -4.20 -11.99 6.11
C VAL A 55 -3.33 -12.08 4.86
N LEU A 56 -2.80 -13.27 4.55
CA LEU A 56 -1.94 -13.48 3.38
C LEU A 56 -2.70 -13.26 2.07
N ALA A 57 -3.94 -13.74 1.98
CA ALA A 57 -4.80 -13.53 0.82
C ALA A 57 -5.13 -12.04 0.64
N GLY A 58 -5.47 -11.32 1.72
CA GLY A 58 -5.69 -9.87 1.69
C GLY A 58 -4.44 -9.11 1.23
N ALA A 59 -3.27 -9.46 1.75
CA ALA A 59 -2.00 -8.87 1.34
C ALA A 59 -1.71 -9.08 -0.16
N ILE A 60 -1.92 -10.29 -0.68
CA ILE A 60 -1.73 -10.60 -2.10
C ILE A 60 -2.75 -9.86 -2.97
N THR A 61 -4.02 -9.86 -2.58
CA THR A 61 -5.07 -9.16 -3.30
C THR A 61 -4.82 -7.65 -3.35
N THR A 62 -4.34 -7.03 -2.26
CA THR A 62 -3.99 -5.60 -2.25
C THR A 62 -2.69 -5.29 -2.97
N ALA A 63 -1.67 -6.15 -2.89
CA ALA A 63 -0.47 -6.01 -3.70
C ALA A 63 -0.79 -6.03 -5.21
N ILE A 64 -1.81 -6.80 -5.61
CA ILE A 64 -2.29 -6.89 -6.98
C ILE A 64 -3.17 -5.70 -7.38
N ILE A 65 -4.17 -5.36 -6.55
CA ILE A 65 -5.13 -4.30 -6.87
C ILE A 65 -4.49 -2.91 -6.71
N GLN A 66 -3.39 -2.81 -5.94
CA GLN A 66 -2.55 -1.62 -5.66
C GLN A 66 -3.30 -0.44 -4.99
N SER A 67 -4.63 -0.45 -5.04
CA SER A 67 -5.52 0.48 -4.36
C SER A 67 -6.10 -0.18 -3.11
N SER A 68 -5.55 0.21 -1.95
CA SER A 68 -6.07 -0.17 -0.63
C SER A 68 -7.53 0.26 -0.45
N SER A 69 -7.91 1.42 -1.01
CA SER A 69 -9.29 1.93 -0.97
C SER A 69 -10.28 1.02 -1.71
N VAL A 70 -9.90 0.51 -2.89
CA VAL A 70 -10.75 -0.42 -3.65
C VAL A 70 -10.89 -1.77 -2.91
N THR A 71 -9.83 -2.20 -2.24
CA THR A 71 -9.84 -3.47 -1.49
C THR A 71 -10.80 -3.41 -0.30
N THR A 72 -10.79 -2.32 0.48
CA THR A 72 -11.70 -2.15 1.64
C THR A 72 -13.16 -2.07 1.20
N VAL A 73 -13.46 -1.35 0.11
CA VAL A 73 -14.82 -1.25 -0.45
C VAL A 73 -15.34 -2.62 -0.90
N LEU A 74 -14.50 -3.43 -1.56
CA LEU A 74 -14.86 -4.78 -2.01
C LEU A 74 -15.22 -5.69 -0.81
N VAL A 75 -14.42 -5.62 0.25
CA VAL A 75 -14.61 -6.42 1.47
C VAL A 75 -15.90 -6.03 2.20
N VAL A 76 -16.19 -4.73 2.32
CA VAL A 76 -17.46 -4.22 2.88
C VAL A 76 -18.66 -4.66 2.01
N GLY A 77 -18.50 -4.64 0.68
CA GLY A 77 -19.52 -5.13 -0.26
C GLY A 77 -19.85 -6.61 -0.08
N PHE A 78 -18.85 -7.46 0.18
CA PHE A 78 -19.08 -8.89 0.45
C PHE A 78 -19.79 -9.17 1.78
N VAL A 79 -19.59 -8.33 2.80
CA VAL A 79 -20.35 -8.42 4.06
C VAL A 79 -21.80 -8.01 3.84
N SER A 80 -22.02 -6.92 3.10
CA SER A 80 -23.38 -6.47 2.77
C SER A 80 -24.16 -7.49 1.93
N ALA A 81 -23.47 -8.30 1.12
CA ALA A 81 -24.06 -9.38 0.34
C ALA A 81 -24.25 -10.69 1.13
N GLY A 82 -23.90 -10.72 2.43
CA GLY A 82 -23.99 -11.92 3.27
C GLY A 82 -22.98 -13.03 2.92
N LEU A 83 -22.02 -12.75 2.03
CA LEU A 83 -21.02 -13.71 1.57
C LEU A 83 -19.87 -13.92 2.57
N MET A 84 -19.69 -12.97 3.51
CA MET A 84 -18.68 -13.03 4.58
C MET A 84 -19.23 -12.43 5.88
N LYS A 85 -18.76 -12.95 7.02
CA LYS A 85 -19.05 -12.39 8.35
C LYS A 85 -18.08 -11.25 8.67
N LEU A 86 -18.52 -10.29 9.48
CA LEU A 86 -17.70 -9.14 9.93
C LEU A 86 -16.39 -9.58 10.63
N GLU A 87 -16.40 -10.71 11.32
CA GLU A 87 -15.22 -11.29 11.97
C GLU A 87 -14.14 -11.73 10.96
N GLN A 88 -14.55 -12.04 9.72
CA GLN A 88 -13.65 -12.48 8.65
C GLN A 88 -13.03 -11.30 7.88
N THR A 89 -13.61 -10.10 7.98
CA THR A 89 -13.10 -8.92 7.26
C THR A 89 -11.97 -8.21 7.97
N ILE A 90 -11.92 -8.23 9.31
CA ILE A 90 -10.84 -7.61 10.09
C ILE A 90 -9.44 -8.13 9.67
N PRO A 91 -9.19 -9.45 9.59
CA PRO A 91 -7.90 -9.97 9.15
C PRO A 91 -7.56 -9.61 7.69
N ILE A 92 -8.57 -9.49 6.82
CA ILE A 92 -8.37 -9.15 5.41
C ILE A 92 -7.94 -7.68 5.27
N ILE A 93 -8.61 -6.77 5.98
CA ILE A 93 -8.28 -5.34 5.97
C ILE A 93 -6.90 -5.11 6.58
N MET A 94 -6.59 -5.77 7.70
CA MET A 94 -5.25 -5.69 8.28
C MET A 94 -4.19 -6.24 7.31
N GLY A 95 -4.46 -7.37 6.65
CA GLY A 95 -3.57 -7.93 5.63
C GLY A 95 -3.38 -7.03 4.42
N ALA A 96 -4.44 -6.37 3.96
CA ALA A 96 -4.39 -5.38 2.88
C ALA A 96 -3.44 -4.23 3.22
N SER A 97 -3.57 -3.66 4.42
CA SER A 97 -2.68 -2.59 4.88
C SER A 97 -1.23 -3.05 5.01
N ILE A 98 -0.98 -4.26 5.54
CA ILE A 98 0.36 -4.86 5.61
C ILE A 98 0.93 -5.10 4.21
N GLY A 99 0.12 -5.55 3.25
CA GLY A 99 0.51 -5.79 1.87
C GLY A 99 1.03 -4.53 1.18
N THR A 100 0.39 -3.38 1.40
CA THR A 100 0.87 -2.09 0.89
C THR A 100 2.24 -1.72 1.48
N THR A 101 2.47 -1.96 2.78
CA THR A 101 3.77 -1.71 3.43
C THR A 101 4.85 -2.63 2.91
N VAL A 102 4.56 -3.93 2.75
CA VAL A 102 5.50 -4.90 2.20
C VAL A 102 5.84 -4.54 0.75
N THR A 103 4.86 -4.14 -0.05
CA THR A 103 5.10 -3.68 -1.43
C THR A 103 5.98 -2.43 -1.46
N ALA A 104 5.73 -1.46 -0.57
CA ALA A 104 6.57 -0.26 -0.44
C ALA A 104 8.02 -0.58 -0.02
N GLN A 105 8.20 -1.51 0.93
CA GLN A 105 9.52 -1.97 1.35
C GLN A 105 10.24 -2.72 0.22
N ILE A 106 9.55 -3.60 -0.50
CA ILE A 106 10.04 -4.29 -1.70
C ILE A 106 10.53 -3.27 -2.73
N ILE A 107 9.74 -2.23 -3.01
CA ILE A 107 10.14 -1.16 -3.93
C ILE A 107 11.36 -0.38 -3.42
N ALA A 108 11.41 -0.08 -2.11
CA ALA A 108 12.50 0.67 -1.51
C ALA A 108 13.82 -0.14 -1.45
N PHE A 109 13.75 -1.47 -1.36
CA PHE A 109 14.92 -2.33 -1.21
C PHE A 109 15.48 -2.80 -2.57
N LYS A 110 16.30 -1.96 -3.21
CA LYS A 110 17.27 -2.34 -4.28
C LYS A 110 16.72 -3.08 -5.52
N ILE A 111 15.40 -3.25 -5.68
CA ILE A 111 14.82 -3.93 -6.85
C ILE A 111 15.13 -3.18 -8.13
N THR A 112 15.30 -1.86 -8.06
CA THR A 112 15.71 -1.02 -9.19
C THR A 112 17.01 -1.52 -9.85
N HIS A 113 18.00 -1.99 -9.09
CA HIS A 113 19.24 -2.57 -9.64
C HIS A 113 19.03 -3.95 -10.28
N TYR A 114 18.05 -4.70 -9.81
CA TYR A 114 17.70 -6.03 -10.34
C TYR A 114 16.61 -5.96 -11.42
N ALA A 115 16.09 -4.78 -11.75
CA ALA A 115 14.98 -4.62 -12.69
C ALA A 115 15.30 -5.26 -14.05
N LEU A 116 16.51 -5.05 -14.58
CA LEU A 116 16.96 -5.67 -15.83
C LEU A 116 17.03 -7.21 -15.74
N ALA A 117 17.47 -7.76 -14.60
CA ALA A 117 17.51 -9.22 -14.39
C ALA A 117 16.09 -9.80 -14.29
N ILE A 118 15.16 -9.09 -13.66
CA ILE A 118 13.74 -9.46 -13.59
C ILE A 118 13.10 -9.41 -14.98
N ILE A 119 13.39 -8.37 -15.78
CA ILE A 119 12.94 -8.28 -17.18
C ILE A 119 13.47 -9.46 -17.98
N PHE A 120 14.77 -9.75 -17.89
CA PHE A 120 15.39 -10.85 -18.62
C PHE A 120 14.78 -12.20 -18.26
N THR A 121 14.65 -12.49 -16.97
CA THR A 121 14.05 -13.75 -16.49
C THR A 121 12.58 -13.87 -16.88
N GLY A 122 11.81 -12.79 -16.77
CA GLY A 122 10.41 -12.74 -17.21
C GLY A 122 10.25 -12.96 -18.72
N PHE A 123 11.11 -12.32 -19.52
CA PHE A 123 11.14 -12.48 -20.98
C PHE A 123 11.48 -13.92 -21.38
N VAL A 124 12.52 -14.50 -20.77
CA VAL A 124 12.92 -15.90 -20.99
C VAL A 124 11.77 -16.85 -20.64
N MET A 125 11.15 -16.69 -19.47
CA MET A 125 10.01 -17.52 -19.06
C MET A 125 8.81 -17.38 -20.00
N GLN A 126 8.56 -16.18 -20.52
CA GLN A 126 7.46 -15.90 -21.44
C GLN A 126 7.69 -16.51 -22.83
N PHE A 127 8.90 -16.42 -23.38
CA PHE A 127 9.18 -16.78 -24.77
C PHE A 127 9.70 -18.22 -24.96
N ILE A 128 10.45 -18.76 -23.99
CA ILE A 128 11.08 -20.08 -24.11
C ILE A 128 10.18 -21.20 -23.59
N SER A 129 9.30 -20.91 -22.63
CA SER A 129 8.50 -21.95 -22.01
C SER A 129 7.31 -22.35 -22.88
N ARG A 130 7.09 -23.65 -23.08
CA ARG A 130 5.91 -24.19 -23.81
C ARG A 130 4.67 -24.35 -22.92
N ASN A 131 4.80 -24.12 -21.62
CA ASN A 131 3.72 -24.27 -20.66
C ASN A 131 2.98 -22.94 -20.47
N GLU A 132 1.68 -22.90 -20.77
CA GLU A 132 0.85 -21.70 -20.66
C GLU A 132 0.88 -21.05 -19.26
N VAL A 133 1.02 -21.86 -18.20
CA VAL A 133 1.09 -21.34 -16.82
C VAL A 133 2.42 -20.61 -16.57
N VAL A 134 3.51 -21.12 -17.12
CA VAL A 134 4.84 -20.51 -17.01
C VAL A 134 4.92 -19.27 -17.88
N GLN A 135 4.32 -19.28 -19.08
CA GLN A 135 4.23 -18.10 -19.93
C GLN A 135 3.48 -16.96 -19.25
N ARG A 136 2.30 -17.23 -18.66
CA ARG A 136 1.51 -16.23 -17.93
C ARG A 136 2.25 -15.68 -16.71
N THR A 137 2.97 -16.55 -15.99
CA THR A 137 3.83 -16.13 -14.87
C THR A 137 5.01 -15.28 -15.36
N GLY A 138 5.61 -15.66 -16.49
CA GLY A 138 6.66 -14.90 -17.17
C GLY A 138 6.20 -13.50 -17.56
N THR A 139 5.00 -13.35 -18.14
CA THR A 139 4.40 -12.03 -18.45
C THR A 139 4.19 -11.18 -17.20
N MET A 140 3.79 -11.77 -16.07
CA MET A 140 3.69 -11.04 -14.80
C MET A 140 5.05 -10.55 -14.31
N ILE A 141 6.08 -11.40 -14.35
CA ILE A 141 7.45 -11.07 -13.93
C ILE A 141 8.06 -10.01 -14.85
N PHE A 142 7.86 -10.15 -16.17
CA PHE A 142 8.32 -9.20 -17.18
C PHE A 142 7.65 -7.82 -16.99
N GLY A 143 6.32 -7.78 -16.84
CA GLY A 143 5.58 -6.56 -16.56
C GLY A 143 6.04 -5.89 -15.27
N PHE A 144 6.24 -6.66 -14.20
CA PHE A 144 6.80 -6.17 -12.95
C PHE A 144 8.18 -5.54 -13.17
N GLY A 145 9.09 -6.22 -13.85
CA GLY A 145 10.42 -5.68 -14.18
C GLY A 145 10.37 -4.37 -14.97
N MET A 146 9.47 -4.24 -15.94
CA MET A 146 9.29 -3.01 -16.72
C MET A 146 8.77 -1.84 -15.88
N ILE A 147 7.88 -2.09 -14.91
CA ILE A 147 7.43 -1.06 -13.96
C ILE A 147 8.64 -0.47 -13.22
N PHE A 148 9.51 -1.31 -12.65
CA PHE A 148 10.70 -0.83 -11.94
C PHE A 148 11.70 -0.12 -12.84
N PHE A 149 11.91 -0.63 -14.06
CA PHE A 149 12.80 0.00 -15.01
C PHE A 149 12.29 1.38 -15.46
N GLY A 150 10.98 1.51 -15.72
CA GLY A 150 10.33 2.79 -16.03
C GLY A 150 10.45 3.78 -14.87
N MET A 151 10.28 3.34 -13.63
CA MET A 151 10.51 4.17 -12.44
C MET A 151 11.97 4.61 -12.30
N SER A 152 12.95 3.75 -12.62
CA SER A 152 14.37 4.11 -12.62
C SER A 152 14.66 5.21 -13.65
N LEU A 153 14.17 5.04 -14.87
CA LEU A 153 14.31 6.01 -15.97
C LEU A 153 13.74 7.39 -15.60
N MET A 154 12.59 7.43 -14.95
CA MET A 154 12.03 8.69 -14.42
C MET A 154 12.90 9.28 -13.30
N GLY A 155 13.42 8.44 -12.41
CA GLY A 155 14.32 8.85 -11.33
C GLY A 155 15.61 9.48 -11.87
N ASP A 156 16.19 8.88 -12.91
CA ASP A 156 17.40 9.37 -13.56
C ASP A 156 17.12 10.65 -14.37
N ALA A 157 15.99 10.72 -15.07
CA ALA A 157 15.56 11.91 -15.82
C ALA A 157 15.28 13.12 -14.91
N THR A 158 14.89 12.88 -13.65
CA THR A 158 14.62 13.95 -12.66
C THR A 158 15.82 14.30 -11.79
N ALA A 159 16.93 13.57 -11.89
CA ALA A 159 18.17 13.87 -11.16
C ALA A 159 18.64 15.34 -11.31
N PRO A 160 18.68 15.95 -12.52
CA PRO A 160 19.14 17.34 -12.67
C PRO A 160 18.18 18.38 -12.08
N LEU A 161 16.91 18.05 -11.81
CA LEU A 161 15.98 18.99 -11.16
C LEU A 161 16.29 19.21 -9.67
N ARG A 162 17.01 18.27 -9.02
CA ARG A 162 17.29 18.35 -7.58
C ARG A 162 18.20 19.51 -7.19
N ASP A 163 19.01 19.98 -8.14
CA ASP A 163 19.95 21.08 -7.92
C ASP A 163 19.46 22.39 -8.55
N TYR A 164 18.26 22.41 -9.15
CA TYR A 164 17.71 23.59 -9.83
C TYR A 164 17.02 24.54 -8.82
N PRO A 165 17.58 25.75 -8.55
CA PRO A 165 17.11 26.61 -7.47
C PRO A 165 15.62 26.99 -7.54
N PRO A 166 15.05 27.34 -8.72
CA PRO A 166 13.61 27.63 -8.83
C PRO A 166 12.72 26.43 -8.50
N PHE A 167 13.16 25.20 -8.78
CA PHE A 167 12.41 24.00 -8.43
C PHE A 167 12.45 23.72 -6.94
N ILE A 168 13.59 23.96 -6.28
CA ILE A 168 13.72 23.80 -4.83
C ILE A 168 12.86 24.82 -4.07
N GLU A 169 12.77 26.04 -4.56
CA GLU A 169 11.92 27.08 -3.99
C GLU A 169 10.43 26.73 -4.15
N LEU A 170 10.01 26.26 -5.33
CA LEU A 170 8.66 25.77 -5.57
C LEU A 170 8.29 24.57 -4.68
N LEU A 171 9.21 23.61 -4.48
CA LEU A 171 8.99 22.49 -3.56
C LEU A 171 8.87 22.94 -2.11
N ARG A 172 9.69 23.91 -1.67
CA ARG A 172 9.58 24.50 -0.33
C ARG A 172 8.25 25.22 -0.13
N GLU A 173 7.80 25.95 -1.13
CA GLU A 173 6.51 26.64 -1.10
C GLU A 173 5.36 25.64 -0.97
N GLN A 174 5.33 24.58 -1.80
CA GLN A 174 4.30 23.53 -1.74
C GLN A 174 4.34 22.74 -0.41
N ALA A 175 5.52 22.45 0.10
CA ALA A 175 5.69 21.81 1.41
C ALA A 175 5.19 22.70 2.55
N SER A 176 5.39 24.02 2.45
CA SER A 176 4.89 25.00 3.42
C SER A 176 3.36 25.11 3.42
N LEU A 177 2.73 24.98 2.24
CA LEU A 177 1.26 24.98 2.10
C LEU A 177 0.63 23.69 2.65
N ARG A 178 1.29 22.54 2.45
CA ARG A 178 0.84 21.25 3.00
C ARG A 178 0.98 21.18 4.53
N SER A 179 1.89 21.95 5.13
CA SER A 179 1.99 22.13 6.58
C SER A 179 0.88 23.03 7.17
N ARG A 180 0.20 23.82 6.33
CA ARG A 180 -0.92 24.70 6.73
C ARG A 180 -2.28 24.00 6.72
N GLU A 181 -2.38 22.83 6.08
CA GLU A 181 -3.49 21.86 6.21
C GLU A 181 -3.38 21.13 7.56
N ARG A 182 -3.35 21.90 8.65
CA ARG A 182 -3.53 21.44 10.03
C ARG A 182 -5.01 21.07 10.24
N PHE A 183 -5.52 20.15 9.44
CA PHE A 183 -6.87 19.60 9.57
C PHE A 183 -7.11 19.03 10.98
N TRP A 184 -6.07 18.43 11.57
CA TRP A 184 -6.06 17.93 12.95
C TRP A 184 -6.17 19.02 14.02
N ASP A 185 -5.86 20.27 13.69
CA ASP A 185 -5.85 21.40 14.64
C ASP A 185 -7.22 22.11 14.69
N ILE A 186 -8.14 21.77 13.77
CA ILE A 186 -9.44 22.46 13.64
C ILE A 186 -10.62 21.62 14.18
N ARG A 187 -10.46 20.33 14.51
CA ARG A 187 -11.62 19.57 15.04
C ARG A 187 -11.36 18.32 15.89
N VAL A 188 -10.18 18.16 16.48
CA VAL A 188 -9.95 17.02 17.39
C VAL A 188 -9.54 17.57 18.76
N PRO A 189 -10.41 17.52 19.78
CA PRO A 189 -9.96 17.77 21.14
C PRO A 189 -8.83 16.78 21.43
N LYS A 190 -7.73 17.27 22.01
CA LYS A 190 -6.54 16.47 22.33
C LYS A 190 -6.99 15.18 23.04
N ILE A 191 -6.61 14.02 22.51
CA ILE A 191 -6.92 12.72 23.11
C ILE A 191 -6.45 12.67 24.58
N ASP A 192 -5.42 13.44 24.91
CA ASP A 192 -4.89 13.66 26.25
C ASP A 192 -5.96 14.12 27.26
N SER A 193 -6.97 14.90 26.83
CA SER A 193 -8.09 15.34 27.68
C SER A 193 -9.20 14.29 27.82
N ILE A 194 -9.21 13.26 26.98
CA ILE A 194 -10.17 12.13 27.06
C ILE A 194 -9.72 11.13 28.15
N PHE A 195 -8.43 11.10 28.44
CA PHE A 195 -7.84 10.27 29.51
C PHE A 195 -7.47 11.08 30.75
N ASP A 196 -7.93 12.34 30.84
CA ASP A 196 -7.77 13.16 32.03
C ASP A 196 -8.68 12.64 33.15
N ASN A 197 -8.08 11.79 33.98
CA ASN A 197 -8.71 11.14 35.12
C ASN A 197 -8.99 12.11 36.30
N SER A 198 -8.82 13.42 36.09
CA SER A 198 -9.22 14.47 37.04
C SER A 198 -10.71 14.80 36.97
N LEU A 199 -11.39 14.45 35.87
CA LEU A 199 -12.83 14.69 35.66
C LEU A 199 -13.72 13.50 36.04
N VAL A 200 -13.13 12.37 36.45
CA VAL A 200 -13.86 11.23 37.02
C VAL A 200 -14.02 11.47 38.52
N PRO A 201 -15.25 11.65 39.05
CA PRO A 201 -15.46 11.84 40.48
C PRO A 201 -14.91 10.62 41.24
N ARG A 202 -13.89 10.82 42.07
CA ARG A 202 -13.43 9.75 42.96
C ARG A 202 -14.58 9.42 43.92
N PRO A 203 -15.00 8.15 44.06
CA PRO A 203 -16.02 7.80 45.02
C PRO A 203 -15.56 8.24 46.42
N SER A 204 -16.33 9.10 47.07
CA SER A 204 -16.09 9.47 48.47
C SER A 204 -16.49 8.28 49.34
N TRP A 205 -15.49 7.50 49.76
CA TRP A 205 -15.72 6.37 50.65
C TRP A 205 -16.06 6.87 52.05
N SER A 206 -17.17 6.38 52.63
CA SER A 206 -17.51 6.68 54.01
C SER A 206 -16.42 6.15 54.97
N PRO A 207 -16.05 6.88 56.05
CA PRO A 207 -14.97 6.47 56.95
C PRO A 207 -15.26 5.11 57.59
N GLY A 208 -14.48 4.08 57.24
CA GLY A 208 -14.59 2.73 57.81
C GLY A 208 -14.38 1.56 56.85
N VAL A 209 -14.32 1.78 55.53
CA VAL A 209 -14.18 0.68 54.56
C VAL A 209 -12.71 0.22 54.42
N PRO A 210 -12.38 -1.06 54.70
CA PRO A 210 -11.01 -1.58 54.57
C PRO A 210 -10.48 -1.52 53.13
N PRO A 211 -9.16 -1.28 52.92
CA PRO A 211 -8.58 -1.03 51.60
C PRO A 211 -8.78 -2.15 50.58
N GLN A 212 -8.93 -3.39 51.04
CA GLN A 212 -8.94 -4.60 50.21
C GLN A 212 -10.25 -4.79 49.44
N HIS A 213 -11.36 -4.29 49.98
CA HIS A 213 -12.69 -4.41 49.36
C HIS A 213 -13.00 -3.29 48.34
N ARG A 214 -12.20 -2.21 48.30
CA ARG A 214 -12.44 -1.06 47.39
C ARG A 214 -12.16 -1.40 45.92
N LYS A 215 -11.31 -2.39 45.64
CA LYS A 215 -10.96 -2.80 44.27
C LYS A 215 -12.04 -3.65 43.59
N LEU A 216 -12.86 -4.38 44.37
CA LEU A 216 -13.92 -5.23 43.84
C LEU A 216 -15.15 -4.43 43.37
N VAL A 217 -15.47 -3.32 44.06
CA VAL A 217 -16.64 -2.48 43.71
C VAL A 217 -16.38 -1.59 42.49
N ALA A 218 -15.13 -1.15 42.29
CA ALA A 218 -14.73 -0.31 41.15
C ALA A 218 -14.68 -1.06 39.80
N ALA A 219 -14.77 -2.40 39.79
CA ALA A 219 -14.72 -3.22 38.58
C ALA A 219 -16.11 -3.65 38.06
N THR A 220 -17.19 -3.26 38.76
CA THR A 220 -18.57 -3.70 38.48
C THR A 220 -19.49 -2.60 37.91
N HIS A 221 -18.95 -1.44 37.54
CA HIS A 221 -19.68 -0.39 36.82
C HIS A 221 -18.92 0.06 35.58
#